data_AF-A0A497JFL3-F1
#
_entry.id   AF-A0A497JFL3-F1
#
_cell.length_a   1.000
_cell.length_b   1.000
_cell.length_c   1.000
_cell.angle_alpha   90.00
_cell.angle_beta   90.00
_cell.angle_gamma   90.00
#
_symmetry.space_group_name_H-M   'P 1'
#
loop_
_entity.id
_entity.type
_entity.pdbx_description
1 polymer ?
#
loop_
_entity_poly.entity_id
_entity_poly.type
_entity_poly.pdbx_seq_one_letter_code
_entity_poly.pdbx_strand_id
1 'polypeptide(L)'
;FIPGTLTNPSLKYFIEPEVVIITDPRGDEQALKEANQMGLPVVALCDTDNSASGCDIIIPTNNKGRKALTIIYWLLAREILRERGELNEEEFPSLEEFGES
;
A
#
# COMPACT_ATOMS: atom_id res chain seq x y z
N PHE A 1 6.83 -3.90 9.95
CA PHE A 1 5.50 -4.34 10.42
C PHE A 1 5.67 -5.27 11.62
N ILE A 2 5.01 -5.01 12.74
CA ILE A 2 5.17 -5.82 13.97
C ILE A 2 4.21 -7.02 13.87
N PRO A 3 4.68 -8.27 14.06
CA PRO A 3 3.79 -9.42 14.06
C PRO A 3 2.65 -9.27 15.09
N GLY A 4 1.42 -9.53 14.65
CA GLY A 4 0.20 -9.38 15.42
C GLY A 4 -0.55 -8.07 15.18
N THR A 5 0.00 -7.13 14.40
CA THR A 5 -0.65 -5.83 14.12
C THR A 5 -2.06 -5.97 13.55
N LEU A 6 -2.37 -7.02 12.77
CA LEU A 6 -3.72 -7.22 12.22
C LEU A 6 -4.47 -8.37 12.90
N THR A 7 -3.79 -9.21 13.67
CA THR A 7 -4.34 -10.49 14.18
C THR A 7 -4.46 -10.57 15.69
N ASN A 8 -3.81 -9.68 16.45
CA ASN A 8 -3.78 -9.73 17.92
C ASN A 8 -4.35 -8.45 18.57
N PRO A 9 -5.63 -8.46 18.99
CA PRO A 9 -6.28 -7.32 19.65
C PRO A 9 -5.65 -6.88 20.97
N SER A 10 -4.81 -7.72 21.60
CA SER A 10 -4.12 -7.36 22.85
C SER A 10 -2.90 -6.46 22.64
N LEU A 11 -2.45 -6.27 21.40
CA LEU A 11 -1.32 -5.39 21.10
C LEU A 11 -1.75 -3.92 21.07
N LYS A 12 -0.89 -3.04 21.59
CA LYS A 12 -1.11 -1.58 21.57
C LYS A 12 -1.29 -1.00 20.15
N TYR A 13 -0.68 -1.63 19.15
CA TYR A 13 -0.69 -1.19 17.76
C TYR A 13 -1.59 -2.05 16.87
N PHE A 14 -2.55 -2.75 17.47
CA PHE A 14 -3.55 -3.49 16.71
C PHE A 14 -4.43 -2.53 15.90
N ILE A 15 -4.67 -2.88 14.64
CA ILE A 15 -5.57 -2.16 13.75
C ILE A 15 -6.41 -3.15 12.94
N GLU A 16 -7.63 -2.75 12.58
CA GLU A 16 -8.57 -3.53 11.78
C GLU A 16 -8.91 -2.75 10.49
N PRO A 17 -8.03 -2.78 9.48
CA PRO A 17 -8.28 -2.09 8.22
C PRO A 17 -9.27 -2.89 7.35
N GLU A 18 -9.96 -2.21 6.43
CA GLU A 18 -10.83 -2.86 5.43
C GLU A 18 -10.07 -3.31 4.17
N VAL A 19 -8.87 -2.77 3.93
CA VAL A 19 -8.00 -3.09 2.79
C VAL A 19 -6.54 -2.86 3.17
N VAL A 20 -5.63 -3.65 2.60
CA VAL A 20 -4.18 -3.51 2.81
C VAL A 20 -3.49 -3.23 1.47
N ILE A 21 -2.64 -2.19 1.44
CA ILE A 21 -1.74 -1.91 0.33
C ILE A 21 -0.34 -2.39 0.69
N ILE A 22 0.24 -3.25 -0.14
CA ILE A 22 1.57 -3.84 0.02
C ILE A 22 2.53 -3.24 -1.02
N THR A 23 3.69 -2.77 -0.58
CA THR A 23 4.70 -2.17 -1.47
C THR A 23 5.50 -3.25 -2.18
N ASP A 24 5.92 -4.27 -1.44
CA ASP A 24 6.68 -5.37 -1.99
C ASP A 24 6.21 -6.66 -1.28
N PRO A 25 5.51 -7.58 -1.96
CA PRO A 25 5.08 -8.85 -1.36
C PRO A 25 6.20 -9.65 -0.70
N ARG A 26 7.44 -9.50 -1.18
CA ARG A 26 8.61 -10.16 -0.62
C ARG A 26 9.15 -9.43 0.62
N GLY A 27 9.19 -8.10 0.59
CA GLY A 27 9.65 -7.28 1.71
C GLY A 27 8.64 -7.20 2.86
N ASP A 28 7.35 -7.23 2.53
CA ASP A 28 6.22 -7.05 3.45
C ASP A 28 5.49 -8.37 3.75
N GLU A 29 6.17 -9.52 3.64
CA GLU A 29 5.58 -10.87 3.76
C GLU A 29 4.76 -11.04 5.05
N GLN A 30 5.21 -10.47 6.16
CA GLN A 30 4.49 -10.54 7.44
C GLN A 30 3.12 -9.85 7.37
N ALA A 31 3.04 -8.66 6.75
CA ALA A 31 1.79 -7.93 6.60
C ALA A 31 0.86 -8.65 5.64
N LEU A 32 1.41 -9.16 4.52
CA LEU A 32 0.68 -9.96 3.54
C LEU A 32 0.07 -11.21 4.18
N LYS A 33 0.84 -11.93 4.98
CA LYS A 33 0.39 -13.14 5.67
C LYS A 33 -0.74 -12.85 6.64
N GLU A 34 -0.60 -11.82 7.47
CA GLU A 34 -1.65 -11.47 8.43
C GLU A 34 -2.92 -10.94 7.75
N ALA A 35 -2.78 -10.15 6.68
CA ALA A 35 -3.91 -9.70 5.89
C ALA A 35 -4.70 -10.89 5.31
N ASN A 36 -3.99 -11.86 4.73
CA ASN A 36 -4.60 -13.10 4.23
C ASN A 36 -5.26 -13.92 5.36
N GLN A 37 -4.66 -14.01 6.55
CA GLN A 37 -5.25 -14.71 7.69
C GLN A 37 -6.55 -14.08 8.17
N MET A 38 -6.65 -12.76 8.11
CA MET A 38 -7.85 -12.00 8.48
C MET A 38 -8.89 -11.93 7.34
N GLY A 39 -8.56 -12.43 6.15
CA GLY A 39 -9.43 -12.36 4.98
C GLY A 39 -9.59 -10.94 4.41
N LEU A 40 -8.58 -10.09 4.61
CA LEU A 40 -8.58 -8.72 4.13
C LEU A 40 -8.20 -8.67 2.64
N PRO A 41 -8.88 -7.85 1.82
CA PRO A 41 -8.47 -7.57 0.45
C PRO A 41 -7.05 -6.97 0.40
N VAL A 42 -6.20 -7.52 -0.46
CA VAL A 42 -4.81 -7.10 -0.64
C VAL A 42 -4.58 -6.51 -2.03
N VAL A 43 -4.15 -5.25 -2.07
CA VAL A 43 -3.61 -4.58 -3.26
C VAL A 43 -2.08 -4.54 -3.15
N ALA A 44 -1.36 -5.02 -4.14
CA ALA A 44 0.10 -5.08 -4.09
C ALA A 44 0.79 -4.44 -5.30
N LEU A 45 1.89 -3.71 -5.05
CA LEU A 45 2.82 -3.29 -6.08
C LEU A 45 3.81 -4.44 -6.34
N CYS A 46 3.85 -4.94 -7.58
CA CYS A 46 4.68 -6.10 -7.92
C CYS A 46 5.65 -5.76 -9.05
N ASP A 47 6.92 -6.04 -8.82
CA ASP A 47 7.98 -6.09 -9.83
C ASP A 47 8.10 -7.54 -10.37
N THR A 48 8.92 -7.72 -11.40
CA THR A 48 9.11 -8.97 -12.13
C THR A 48 9.60 -10.15 -11.29
N ASP A 49 10.22 -9.90 -10.14
CA ASP A 49 10.73 -10.93 -9.21
C ASP A 49 9.75 -11.25 -8.07
N ASN A 50 8.58 -10.61 -8.02
CA ASN A 50 7.57 -10.87 -7.01
C ASN A 50 6.62 -12.02 -7.40
N SER A 51 6.22 -12.80 -6.40
CA SER A 51 5.10 -13.72 -6.53
C SER A 51 3.78 -12.99 -6.29
N ALA A 52 2.79 -13.26 -7.15
CA ALA A 52 1.41 -12.79 -7.02
C ALA A 52 0.59 -13.48 -5.92
N SER A 53 1.16 -14.49 -5.24
CA SER A 53 0.43 -15.33 -4.30
C SER A 53 -0.10 -14.52 -3.10
N GLY A 54 -1.39 -14.66 -2.80
CA GLY A 54 -2.04 -13.97 -1.67
C GLY A 54 -2.32 -12.49 -1.91
N CYS A 55 -2.17 -12.00 -3.15
CA CYS A 55 -2.59 -10.66 -3.56
C CYS A 55 -3.85 -10.77 -4.42
N ASP A 56 -4.85 -9.93 -4.14
CA ASP A 56 -6.11 -9.92 -4.91
C ASP A 56 -6.02 -9.00 -6.13
N ILE A 57 -5.39 -7.84 -5.95
CA ILE A 57 -5.17 -6.85 -7.02
C ILE A 57 -3.67 -6.57 -7.12
N ILE A 58 -3.15 -6.63 -8.34
CA ILE A 58 -1.73 -6.42 -8.62
C ILE A 58 -1.58 -5.17 -9.48
N ILE A 59 -0.73 -4.26 -9.02
CA ILE A 59 -0.27 -3.09 -9.78
C ILE A 59 1.16 -3.42 -10.24
N PRO A 60 1.36 -3.81 -11.51
CA PRO A 60 2.69 -4.12 -12.02
C PRO A 60 3.51 -2.83 -12.14
N THR A 61 4.59 -2.72 -11.38
CA THR A 61 5.44 -1.53 -11.34
C THR A 61 6.82 -1.83 -10.75
N ASN A 62 7.78 -0.93 -10.94
CA ASN A 62 9.05 -0.98 -10.22
C ASN A 62 8.81 -0.58 -8.75
N ASN A 63 8.80 -1.56 -7.85
CA ASN A 63 8.56 -1.36 -6.42
C ASN A 63 9.83 -1.13 -5.57
N LYS A 64 10.99 -0.93 -6.22
CA LYS A 64 12.28 -0.71 -5.53
C LYS A 64 12.80 0.72 -5.75
N GLY A 65 12.53 1.29 -6.91
CA GLY A 65 13.02 2.61 -7.28
C GLY A 65 12.25 3.72 -6.57
N ARG A 66 12.95 4.58 -5.82
CA ARG A 66 12.36 5.74 -5.13
C ARG A 66 11.42 6.54 -6.03
N LYS A 67 11.90 6.95 -7.22
CA LYS A 67 11.08 7.72 -8.17
C LYS A 67 9.81 7.00 -8.60
N ALA A 68 9.89 5.69 -8.84
CA ALA A 68 8.73 4.89 -9.24
C ALA A 68 7.71 4.80 -8.11
N LEU A 69 8.16 4.49 -6.89
CA LEU A 69 7.30 4.45 -5.70
C LEU A 69 6.64 5.82 -5.43
N THR A 70 7.41 6.91 -5.49
CA THR A 70 6.88 8.27 -5.33
C THR A 70 5.75 8.55 -6.33
N ILE A 71 5.97 8.26 -7.62
CA ILE A 71 4.95 8.48 -8.65
C ILE A 71 3.70 7.64 -8.40
N ILE A 72 3.87 6.36 -8.06
CA ILE A 72 2.74 5.44 -7.86
C ILE A 72 1.91 5.86 -6.65
N TYR A 73 2.53 6.12 -5.50
CA TYR A 73 1.79 6.56 -4.32
C TYR A 73 1.15 7.94 -4.51
N TRP A 74 1.82 8.85 -5.21
CA TRP A 74 1.26 10.15 -5.56
C TRP A 74 0.01 10.03 -6.44
N LEU A 75 0.06 9.21 -7.50
CA LEU A 75 -1.10 8.94 -8.36
C LEU A 75 -2.23 8.26 -7.60
N LEU A 76 -1.93 7.24 -6.78
CA LEU A 76 -2.94 6.55 -5.98
C LEU A 76 -3.66 7.52 -5.04
N ALA A 77 -2.92 8.33 -4.29
CA ALA A 77 -3.50 9.32 -3.39
C ALA A 77 -4.37 10.33 -4.16
N ARG A 78 -3.85 10.85 -5.29
CA ARG A 78 -4.56 11.84 -6.10
C ARG A 78 -5.88 11.29 -6.67
N GLU A 79 -5.84 10.12 -7.29
CA GLU A 79 -7.04 9.55 -7.92
C GLU A 79 -8.06 9.10 -6.87
N ILE A 80 -7.65 8.61 -5.69
CA ILE A 80 -8.60 8.31 -4.60
C ILE A 80 -9.35 9.58 -4.15
N LEU A 81 -8.64 10.69 -3.94
CA LEU A 81 -9.27 11.96 -3.57
C LEU A 81 -10.18 12.49 -4.70
N ARG A 82 -9.75 12.32 -5.95
CA ARG A 82 -10.52 12.73 -7.12
C ARG A 82 -11.84 11.99 -7.21
N GLU A 83 -11.82 10.66 -7.09
CA GLU A 83 -13.02 9.82 -7.14
C GLU A 83 -13.96 10.07 -5.94
N ARG A 84 -13.41 10.52 -4.80
CA ARG A 84 -14.21 10.97 -3.65
C ARG A 84 -14.79 12.37 -3.81
N GLY A 85 -14.37 13.14 -4.82
CA GLY A 85 -14.72 14.56 -4.96
C GLY A 85 -14.05 15.46 -3.91
N GLU A 86 -12.96 14.98 -3.30
CA GLU A 86 -12.21 15.63 -2.23
C GLU A 86 -10.88 16.23 -2.74
N LEU A 87 -10.55 16.07 -4.02
CA LEU A 87 -9.31 16.59 -4.59
C LEU A 87 -9.37 18.11 -4.74
N ASN A 88 -8.49 18.80 -4.01
CA ASN A 88 -8.14 20.18 -4.26
C ASN A 88 -6.80 20.25 -5.00
N GLU A 89 -6.84 20.55 -6.30
CA GLU A 89 -5.65 20.60 -7.17
C GLU A 89 -4.62 21.66 -6.74
N GLU A 90 -5.05 22.72 -6.06
CA GLU A 90 -4.14 23.78 -5.59
C GLU A 90 -3.40 23.39 -4.30
N GLU A 91 -4.01 22.55 -3.47
CA GLU A 91 -3.45 22.10 -2.18
C GLU A 91 -2.75 20.73 -2.29
N PHE A 92 -3.05 19.95 -3.33
CA PHE A 92 -2.43 18.64 -3.51
C PHE A 92 -0.94 18.82 -3.87
N PRO A 93 -0.03 18.16 -3.13
CA PRO A 93 1.41 18.39 -3.31
C PRO A 93 1.85 18.03 -4.73
N SER A 94 2.80 18.79 -5.26
CA SER A 94 3.49 18.40 -6.49
C SER A 94 4.22 17.07 -6.30
N LEU A 95 4.56 16.40 -7.41
CA LEU A 95 5.30 15.14 -7.36
C LEU A 95 6.66 15.29 -6.65
N GLU A 96 7.29 16.45 -6.80
CA GLU A 96 8.59 16.78 -6.19
C GLU A 96 8.44 16.91 -4.68
N GLU A 97 7.46 17.71 -4.22
CA GLU A 97 7.17 17.87 -2.79
C GLU A 97 6.77 16.55 -2.11
N PHE A 98 5.97 15.72 -2.79
CA PHE A 98 5.59 14.39 -2.30
C PHE A 98 6.77 13.42 -2.23
N GLY A 99 7.79 13.60 -3.08
CA GLY A 99 9.00 12.78 -3.06
C GLY A 99 10.00 13.15 -1.97
N GLU A 100 9.86 14.35 -1.40
CA GLU A 100 10.72 14.87 -0.34
C GLU A 100 10.17 14.61 1.07
N SER A 101 8.86 14.34 1.20
CA SER A 101 8.20 13.95 2.45
C SER A 101 8.57 12.54 2.92
#